data_AF-A0ABD0PA88-F1
#
_entry.id   AF-A0ABD0PA88-F1
#
_cell.length_a   1.000
_cell.length_b   1.000
_cell.length_c   1.000
_cell.angle_alpha   90.00
_cell.angle_beta   90.00
_cell.angle_gamma   90.00
#
_symmetry.space_group_name_H-M   'P 1'
#
loop_
_entity.id
_entity.type
_entity.pdbx_description
1 polymer ?
#
loop_
_entity_poly.entity_id
_entity_poly.type
_entity_poly.pdbx_seq_one_letter_code
_entity_poly.pdbx_strand_id
1 'polypeptide(L)'
;FRSALREKYHYLHEVTAKQGNPTFLKDIYTELCITEGESGAVSTEHEVRPIETHSRTAGTEDIPIKCNDIFKPLPEQDKTIRIVLTKGIAGIGKTVSVQKFIVDWADGEANQNISAIFPLPFRELNLIKNKNLSLSDLLHVFLPEIRQMEISTLSSDNNLLFILDGLDECHLSLDFQSNVRLCDISESASVDVLLTNLMKGNLLPSALIWITSRPAAADLIPSEYVDRVTEVRGFSDPQKEEYFKKRIRDHSLATKIITHLKSSRSLYIMCHIPVFCWISATVLEDILSETESEKIPKTLTEMYTYFLRIQTNIRHEKDYENQEKDKDMILKLGKLAFQQLEKGNVMFYEEDL
;
A
#
# COMPACT_ATOMS: atom_id res chain seq x y z
N PHE A 1 17.11 2.91 15.09
CA PHE A 1 15.67 2.93 14.74
C PHE A 1 15.38 3.64 13.42
N ARG A 2 15.43 4.99 13.33
CA ARG A 2 15.15 5.75 12.08
C ARG A 2 15.91 5.23 10.85
N SER A 3 17.21 4.95 10.98
CA SER A 3 18.02 4.43 9.87
C SER A 3 17.58 3.05 9.38
N ALA A 4 17.10 2.17 10.26
CA ALA A 4 16.64 0.83 9.88
C ALA A 4 15.32 0.91 9.08
N LEU A 5 14.40 1.77 9.52
CA LEU A 5 13.17 2.06 8.77
C LEU A 5 13.49 2.73 7.43
N ARG A 6 14.43 3.67 7.41
CA ARG A 6 14.92 4.26 6.16
C ARG A 6 15.40 3.16 5.22
N GLU A 7 16.34 2.33 5.64
CA GLU A 7 16.91 1.26 4.80
C GLU A 7 15.84 0.29 4.27
N LYS A 8 14.87 -0.10 5.12
CA LYS A 8 13.76 -0.99 4.75
C LYS A 8 12.82 -0.39 3.70
N TYR A 9 12.56 0.92 3.74
CA TYR A 9 11.53 1.57 2.91
C TYR A 9 12.08 2.54 1.85
N HIS A 10 13.40 2.76 1.79
CA HIS A 10 14.00 3.70 0.84
C HIS A 10 13.86 3.26 -0.62
N TYR A 11 13.75 1.95 -0.83
CA TYR A 11 13.70 1.32 -2.14
C TYR A 11 12.28 0.85 -2.42
N LEU A 12 11.80 1.15 -3.62
CA LEU A 12 10.60 0.49 -4.11
C LEU A 12 11.04 -0.87 -4.67
N HIS A 13 10.71 -1.95 -3.96
CA HIS A 13 10.91 -3.30 -4.47
C HIS A 13 9.86 -3.58 -5.57
N GLU A 14 10.12 -3.08 -6.78
CA GLU A 14 9.37 -3.50 -7.96
C GLU A 14 9.56 -5.01 -8.15
N VAL A 15 8.46 -5.73 -8.45
CA VAL A 15 8.45 -7.21 -8.65
C VAL A 15 9.44 -7.65 -9.74
N THR A 16 9.91 -6.71 -10.56
CA THR A 16 10.73 -6.88 -11.76
C THR A 16 12.11 -6.27 -11.66
N ALA A 17 12.86 -6.49 -10.58
CA ALA A 17 14.29 -6.15 -10.61
C ALA A 17 15.00 -7.05 -11.65
N LYS A 18 14.97 -6.67 -12.94
CA LYS A 18 16.06 -6.91 -13.90
C LYS A 18 17.29 -6.24 -13.30
N GLN A 19 18.47 -6.82 -13.53
CA GLN A 19 19.76 -6.28 -13.10
C GLN A 19 19.87 -4.78 -13.41
N GLY A 20 19.68 -3.95 -12.39
CA GLY A 20 19.69 -2.49 -12.50
C GLY A 20 19.47 -1.90 -11.12
N ASN A 21 20.25 -0.87 -10.78
CA ASN A 21 20.30 -0.27 -9.45
C ASN A 21 18.89 -0.08 -8.86
N PRO A 22 18.70 -0.40 -7.57
CA PRO A 22 17.39 -0.31 -6.93
C PRO A 22 16.85 1.12 -7.07
N THR A 23 15.60 1.24 -7.53
CA THR A 23 14.97 2.53 -7.74
C THR A 23 14.59 3.13 -6.39
N PHE A 24 15.14 4.30 -6.08
CA PHE A 24 14.78 5.00 -4.86
C PHE A 24 13.33 5.46 -4.95
N LEU A 25 12.57 5.22 -3.88
CA LEU A 25 11.16 5.60 -3.81
C LEU A 25 11.00 7.11 -4.12
N LYS A 26 11.90 7.95 -3.60
CA LYS A 26 11.86 9.40 -3.79
C LYS A 26 11.97 9.84 -5.26
N ASP A 27 12.70 9.10 -6.08
CA ASP A 27 12.95 9.47 -7.47
C ASP A 27 11.71 9.28 -8.35
N ILE A 28 10.91 8.26 -8.03
CA ILE A 28 9.74 7.86 -8.82
C ILE A 28 8.41 8.19 -8.14
N TYR A 29 8.42 8.56 -6.86
CA TYR A 29 7.20 8.88 -6.15
C TYR A 29 6.54 10.13 -6.76
N THR A 30 5.27 9.95 -7.11
CA THR A 30 4.37 11.02 -7.52
C THR A 30 3.30 11.13 -6.46
N GLU A 31 3.05 12.36 -5.97
CA GLU A 31 2.06 12.59 -4.93
C GLU A 31 0.69 12.10 -5.39
N LEU A 32 0.00 11.34 -4.54
CA LEU A 32 -1.33 10.81 -4.83
C LEU A 32 -2.39 11.82 -4.40
N CYS A 33 -3.51 11.86 -5.12
CA CYS A 33 -4.67 12.61 -4.65
C CYS A 33 -5.31 11.84 -3.49
N ILE A 34 -5.28 12.42 -2.29
CA ILE A 34 -5.96 11.91 -1.10
C ILE A 34 -7.03 12.94 -0.72
N THR A 35 -8.24 12.48 -0.48
CA THR A 35 -9.36 13.34 -0.05
C THR A 35 -9.90 12.88 1.30
N GLU A 36 -10.53 13.77 2.05
CA GLU A 36 -11.34 13.33 3.20
C GLU A 36 -12.57 12.57 2.68
N GLY A 37 -12.85 11.41 3.28
CA GLY A 37 -13.99 10.57 2.90
C GLY A 37 -15.13 10.70 3.91
N GLU A 38 -16.37 10.49 3.46
CA GLU A 38 -17.53 10.48 4.36
C GLU A 38 -17.49 9.26 5.30
N SER A 39 -17.69 9.50 6.59
CA SER A 39 -17.88 8.47 7.60
C SER A 39 -19.28 7.87 7.45
N GLY A 40 -19.44 6.86 6.59
CA GLY A 40 -20.68 6.08 6.51
C GLY A 40 -21.05 5.49 5.15
N ALA A 41 -20.42 5.88 4.04
CA ALA A 41 -20.75 5.34 2.73
C ALA A 41 -19.91 4.09 2.42
N VAL A 42 -20.54 2.92 2.51
CA VAL A 42 -20.04 1.69 1.90
C VAL A 42 -20.23 1.83 0.39
N SER A 43 -19.15 2.09 -0.37
CA SER A 43 -19.21 1.87 -1.81
C SER A 43 -19.24 0.36 -2.06
N THR A 44 -20.44 -0.21 -2.09
CA THR A 44 -20.69 -1.59 -2.55
C THR A 44 -20.50 -1.73 -4.07
N GLU A 45 -20.03 -0.68 -4.74
CA GLU A 45 -19.80 -0.67 -6.18
C GLU A 45 -18.55 -1.44 -6.56
N HIS A 46 -18.61 -2.16 -7.68
CA HIS A 46 -17.45 -2.79 -8.30
C HIS A 46 -16.30 -1.78 -8.48
N GLU A 47 -15.07 -2.18 -8.11
CA GLU A 47 -13.85 -1.35 -8.14
C GLU A 47 -13.60 -0.61 -9.48
N VAL A 48 -14.21 -1.08 -10.57
CA VAL A 48 -14.12 -0.50 -11.93
C VAL A 48 -15.02 0.73 -12.13
N ARG A 49 -16.23 0.76 -11.55
CA ARG A 49 -17.17 1.89 -11.73
C ARG A 49 -16.67 3.20 -11.12
N PRO A 50 -16.03 3.21 -9.94
CA PRO A 50 -15.38 4.39 -9.40
C PRO A 50 -14.41 5.02 -10.39
N ILE A 51 -13.54 4.26 -11.06
CA ILE A 51 -12.50 4.83 -11.96
C ILE A 51 -13.14 5.64 -13.09
N GLU A 52 -14.21 5.12 -13.70
CA GLU A 52 -14.91 5.81 -14.78
C GLU A 52 -15.68 7.03 -14.27
N THR A 53 -16.31 6.93 -13.10
CA THR A 53 -17.07 8.04 -12.49
C THR A 53 -16.15 9.17 -12.01
N HIS A 54 -15.05 8.86 -11.32
CA HIS A 54 -14.08 9.86 -10.82
C HIS A 54 -13.32 10.57 -11.95
N SER A 55 -13.16 9.93 -13.12
CA SER A 55 -12.66 10.63 -14.32
C SER A 55 -13.64 11.68 -14.87
N ARG A 56 -14.93 11.58 -14.53
CA ARG A 56 -16.01 12.47 -14.97
C ARG A 56 -16.42 13.49 -13.90
N THR A 57 -16.29 13.15 -12.63
CA THR A 57 -16.63 14.02 -11.49
C THR A 57 -15.38 14.66 -10.89
N ALA A 58 -14.73 15.54 -11.65
CA ALA A 58 -13.73 16.47 -11.11
C ALA A 58 -14.40 17.66 -10.38
N GLY A 59 -15.61 17.48 -9.81
CA GLY A 59 -16.51 18.57 -9.44
C GLY A 59 -17.26 18.40 -8.11
N THR A 60 -16.95 17.40 -7.28
CA THR A 60 -17.38 17.39 -5.87
C THR A 60 -16.34 18.10 -5.02
N GLU A 61 -16.80 18.86 -4.03
CA GLU A 61 -16.05 19.74 -3.11
C GLU A 61 -15.13 18.96 -2.13
N ASP A 62 -14.45 17.92 -2.60
CA ASP A 62 -13.58 17.08 -1.79
C ASP A 62 -12.29 17.86 -1.46
N ILE A 63 -12.04 18.10 -0.18
CA ILE A 63 -10.84 18.82 0.28
C ILE A 63 -9.62 17.91 0.11
N PRO A 64 -8.62 18.29 -0.73
CA PRO A 64 -7.43 17.49 -0.89
C PRO A 64 -6.56 17.57 0.36
N ILE A 65 -6.07 16.42 0.81
CA ILE A 65 -5.18 16.26 1.96
C ILE A 65 -3.84 15.74 1.45
N LYS A 66 -2.73 16.33 1.90
CA LYS A 66 -1.40 15.77 1.61
C LYS A 66 -1.16 14.55 2.49
N CYS A 67 -0.42 13.56 2.00
CA CYS A 67 -0.14 12.35 2.77
C CYS A 67 0.52 12.65 4.13
N ASN A 68 1.40 13.66 4.21
CA ASN A 68 2.06 14.06 5.45
C ASN A 68 1.17 14.89 6.40
N ASP A 69 -0.03 15.27 5.97
CA ASP A 69 -0.97 16.09 6.75
C ASP A 69 -2.21 15.31 7.21
N ILE A 70 -2.24 13.98 7.04
CA ILE A 70 -3.41 13.13 7.36
C ILE A 70 -3.86 13.22 8.83
N PHE A 71 -2.94 13.47 9.76
CA PHE A 71 -3.21 13.66 11.19
C PHE A 71 -3.43 15.12 11.59
N LYS A 72 -3.26 16.07 10.67
CA LYS A 72 -3.48 17.49 10.96
C LYS A 72 -4.96 17.82 10.80
N PRO A 73 -5.60 18.49 11.76
CA PRO A 73 -6.97 18.95 11.58
C PRO A 73 -7.05 19.92 10.40
N LEU A 74 -8.20 19.93 9.73
CA LEU A 74 -8.48 20.96 8.72
C LEU A 74 -8.63 22.33 9.42
N PRO A 75 -8.41 23.46 8.72
CA PRO A 75 -8.41 24.80 9.32
C PRO A 75 -9.66 25.18 10.14
N GLU A 76 -10.78 24.48 9.92
CA GLU A 76 -12.07 24.73 10.57
C GLU A 76 -12.47 23.66 11.60
N GLN A 77 -11.62 22.67 11.87
CA GLN A 77 -11.91 21.57 12.79
C GLN A 77 -10.99 21.63 14.02
N ASP A 78 -11.55 21.75 15.23
CA ASP A 78 -10.81 21.61 16.50
C ASP A 78 -10.89 20.16 17.04
N LYS A 79 -10.77 19.18 16.15
CA LYS A 79 -10.87 17.75 16.48
C LYS A 79 -9.47 17.14 16.57
N THR A 80 -9.17 16.49 17.69
CA THR A 80 -7.98 15.62 17.80
C THR A 80 -8.18 14.39 16.93
N ILE A 81 -7.23 14.12 16.04
CA ILE A 81 -7.29 12.96 15.14
C ILE A 81 -6.27 11.94 15.64
N ARG A 82 -6.78 10.85 16.21
CA ARG A 82 -5.95 9.76 16.70
C ARG A 82 -5.92 8.59 15.72
N ILE A 83 -7.07 8.21 15.17
CA ILE A 83 -7.18 7.09 14.22
C ILE A 83 -7.60 7.59 12.84
N VAL A 84 -6.75 7.35 11.84
CA VAL A 84 -7.03 7.60 10.42
C VAL A 84 -7.22 6.28 9.70
N LEU A 85 -8.36 6.12 9.02
CA LEU A 85 -8.61 4.99 8.11
C LEU A 85 -8.56 5.47 6.66
N THR A 86 -7.53 5.04 5.93
CA THR A 86 -7.35 5.35 4.51
C THR A 86 -7.88 4.22 3.64
N LYS A 87 -8.94 4.52 2.88
CA LYS A 87 -9.57 3.63 1.92
C LYS A 87 -8.99 3.84 0.52
N GLY A 88 -9.11 2.82 -0.32
CA GLY A 88 -8.79 2.91 -1.74
C GLY A 88 -8.75 1.54 -2.40
N ILE A 89 -8.97 1.51 -3.71
CA ILE A 89 -8.98 0.24 -4.47
C ILE A 89 -7.61 -0.43 -4.52
N ALA A 90 -7.56 -1.67 -5.02
CA ALA A 90 -6.31 -2.40 -5.19
C ALA A 90 -5.33 -1.65 -6.12
N GLY A 91 -4.04 -1.64 -5.77
CA GLY A 91 -3.00 -1.00 -6.60
C GLY A 91 -3.02 0.52 -6.66
N ILE A 92 -3.96 1.19 -5.97
CA ILE A 92 -4.12 2.66 -6.01
C ILE A 92 -2.98 3.44 -5.34
N GLY A 93 -2.11 2.74 -4.59
CA GLY A 93 -0.91 3.33 -3.98
C GLY A 93 -0.94 3.47 -2.46
N LYS A 94 -1.91 2.89 -1.75
CA LYS A 94 -2.02 2.95 -0.27
C LYS A 94 -0.70 2.59 0.45
N THR A 95 -0.15 1.42 0.17
CA THR A 95 1.14 0.97 0.76
C THR A 95 2.30 1.87 0.35
N VAL A 96 2.32 2.38 -0.89
CA VAL A 96 3.37 3.30 -1.34
C VAL A 96 3.30 4.64 -0.60
N SER A 97 2.10 5.14 -0.30
CA SER A 97 1.90 6.32 0.56
C SER A 97 2.45 6.09 1.97
N VAL A 98 2.20 4.92 2.56
CA VAL A 98 2.76 4.53 3.86
C VAL A 98 4.29 4.53 3.81
N GLN A 99 4.88 3.91 2.80
CA GLN A 99 6.33 3.87 2.61
C GLN A 99 6.91 5.29 2.49
N LYS A 100 6.28 6.16 1.69
CA LYS A 100 6.71 7.54 1.52
C LYS A 100 6.66 8.31 2.84
N PHE A 101 5.58 8.18 3.59
CA PHE A 101 5.43 8.83 4.90
C PHE A 101 6.56 8.41 5.87
N ILE A 102 6.87 7.10 5.92
CA ILE A 102 7.94 6.57 6.77
C ILE A 102 9.30 7.14 6.34
N VAL A 103 9.57 7.17 5.03
CA VAL A 103 10.83 7.69 4.48
C VAL A 103 10.99 9.19 4.77
N ASP A 104 9.94 9.99 4.60
CA ASP A 104 9.98 11.44 4.89
C ASP A 104 10.23 11.72 6.37
N TRP A 105 9.62 10.93 7.25
CA TRP A 105 9.87 11.00 8.67
C TRP A 105 11.31 10.58 9.03
N ALA A 106 11.80 9.49 8.44
CA ALA A 106 13.13 8.97 8.71
C ALA A 106 14.25 9.89 8.20
N ASP A 107 14.03 10.58 7.08
CA ASP A 107 14.96 11.55 6.50
C ASP A 107 14.87 12.95 7.13
N GLY A 108 13.92 13.18 8.04
CA GLY A 108 13.78 14.46 8.73
C GLY A 108 12.97 15.51 7.96
N GLU A 109 12.33 15.14 6.86
CA GLU A 109 11.62 16.07 5.95
C GLU A 109 10.22 16.43 6.44
N ALA A 110 9.52 15.50 7.12
CA ALA A 110 8.16 15.71 7.61
C ALA A 110 7.91 15.01 8.95
N ASN A 111 6.79 15.35 9.61
CA ASN A 111 6.24 14.64 10.78
C ASN A 111 7.20 14.48 11.97
N GLN A 112 8.13 15.43 12.17
CA GLN A 112 9.12 15.37 13.26
C GLN A 112 8.52 15.53 14.66
N ASN A 113 7.23 15.85 14.76
CA ASN A 113 6.45 15.76 15.99
C ASN A 113 6.23 14.31 16.45
N ILE A 114 6.39 13.31 15.58
CA ILE A 114 6.26 11.89 15.89
C ILE A 114 7.60 11.34 16.39
N SER A 115 7.61 10.78 17.59
CA SER A 115 8.81 10.22 18.23
C SER A 115 9.24 8.91 17.57
N ALA A 116 8.28 8.03 17.26
CA ALA A 116 8.55 6.73 16.64
C ALA A 116 7.38 6.26 15.76
N ILE A 117 7.70 5.53 14.68
CA ILE A 117 6.73 4.92 13.76
C ILE A 117 6.90 3.40 13.77
N PHE A 118 5.81 2.67 14.03
CA PHE A 118 5.77 1.21 14.05
C PHE A 118 4.90 0.68 12.90
N PRO A 119 5.50 0.29 11.77
CA PRO A 119 4.78 -0.38 10.70
C PRO A 119 4.47 -1.82 11.10
N LEU A 120 3.19 -2.18 11.07
CA LEU A 120 2.67 -3.50 11.38
C LEU A 120 1.75 -3.95 10.23
N PRO A 121 2.28 -4.49 9.13
CA PRO A 121 1.47 -4.99 8.03
C PRO A 121 0.60 -6.18 8.50
N PHE A 122 -0.70 -6.18 8.19
CA PHE A 122 -1.60 -7.27 8.59
C PHE A 122 -1.16 -8.62 8.03
N ARG A 123 -0.58 -8.62 6.83
CA ARG A 123 0.05 -9.79 6.22
C ARG A 123 1.06 -10.47 7.13
N GLU A 124 1.94 -9.68 7.74
CA GLU A 124 2.98 -10.16 8.64
C GLU A 124 2.38 -10.53 10.02
N LEU A 125 1.38 -9.78 10.50
CA LEU A 125 0.67 -10.10 11.75
C LEU A 125 -0.04 -11.46 11.68
N ASN A 126 -0.56 -11.83 10.51
CA ASN A 126 -1.18 -13.15 10.30
C ASN A 126 -0.21 -14.32 10.56
N LEU A 127 1.10 -14.14 10.36
CA LEU A 127 2.11 -15.19 10.60
C LEU A 127 2.30 -15.51 12.08
N ILE A 128 1.90 -14.58 12.96
CA ILE A 128 2.03 -14.71 14.41
C ILE A 128 0.68 -14.73 15.13
N LYS A 129 -0.43 -14.86 14.40
CA LYS A 129 -1.81 -14.83 14.94
C LYS A 129 -2.08 -15.82 16.07
N ASN A 130 -1.38 -16.97 16.07
CA ASN A 130 -1.55 -18.03 17.06
C ASN A 130 -0.61 -17.89 18.28
N LYS A 131 0.17 -16.81 18.37
CA LYS A 131 1.07 -16.54 19.50
C LYS A 131 0.44 -15.58 20.49
N ASN A 132 0.68 -15.82 21.78
CA ASN A 132 0.44 -14.83 22.81
C ASN A 132 1.72 -14.05 23.06
N LEU A 133 1.63 -12.74 22.96
CA LEU A 133 2.76 -11.80 23.02
C LEU A 133 2.32 -10.60 23.86
N SER A 134 3.27 -9.92 24.50
CA SER A 134 3.01 -8.56 24.97
C SER A 134 3.10 -7.57 23.82
N LEU A 135 2.61 -6.33 23.99
CA LEU A 135 2.81 -5.29 22.97
C LEU A 135 4.30 -5.03 22.77
N SER A 136 5.09 -5.08 23.85
CA SER A 136 6.55 -5.00 23.79
C SER A 136 7.16 -6.09 22.92
N ASP A 137 6.77 -7.36 23.13
CA ASP A 137 7.24 -8.48 22.34
C ASP A 137 6.84 -8.35 20.87
N LEU A 138 5.60 -7.92 20.61
CA LEU A 138 5.12 -7.67 19.26
C LEU A 138 6.01 -6.65 18.55
N LEU A 139 6.30 -5.51 19.18
CA LEU A 139 7.16 -4.49 18.59
C LEU A 139 8.59 -5.00 18.35
N HIS A 140 9.11 -5.87 19.21
CA HIS A 140 10.41 -6.51 19.02
C HIS A 140 10.46 -7.50 17.86
N VAL A 141 9.34 -8.13 17.49
CA VAL A 141 9.27 -9.02 16.32
C VAL A 141 9.42 -8.22 15.04
N PHE A 142 8.76 -7.07 14.94
CA PHE A 142 8.75 -6.25 13.72
C PHE A 142 9.96 -5.32 13.60
N LEU A 143 10.48 -4.87 14.73
CA LEU A 143 11.59 -3.92 14.83
C LEU A 143 12.60 -4.36 15.92
N PRO A 144 13.45 -5.36 15.62
CA PRO A 144 14.41 -5.91 16.58
C PRO A 144 15.40 -4.86 17.14
N GLU A 145 15.67 -3.79 16.37
CA GLU A 145 16.58 -2.71 16.74
C GLU A 145 16.09 -1.91 17.96
N ILE A 146 14.82 -2.05 18.34
CA ILE A 146 14.23 -1.42 19.51
C ILE A 146 14.70 -2.08 20.81
N ARG A 147 15.28 -3.28 20.77
CA ARG A 147 15.81 -3.97 21.97
C ARG A 147 16.85 -3.17 22.77
N GLN A 148 17.46 -2.14 22.16
CA GLN A 148 18.39 -1.24 22.84
C GLN A 148 17.72 -0.02 23.51
N MET A 149 16.47 0.27 23.18
CA MET A 149 15.67 1.32 23.80
C MET A 149 14.68 0.68 24.75
N GLU A 150 14.63 1.18 25.99
CA GLU A 150 13.58 0.83 26.91
C GLU A 150 12.22 1.32 26.36
N ILE A 151 11.34 0.38 25.98
CA ILE A 151 9.98 0.69 25.49
C ILE A 151 9.17 1.44 26.58
N SER A 152 9.54 1.28 27.86
CA SER A 152 9.06 2.09 28.98
C SER A 152 9.34 3.59 28.81
N THR A 153 10.44 3.97 28.16
CA THR A 153 10.76 5.37 27.85
C THR A 153 9.88 5.88 26.70
N LEU A 154 9.58 5.04 25.71
CA LEU A 154 8.69 5.37 24.60
C LEU A 154 7.23 5.51 25.03
N SER A 155 6.80 4.81 26.09
CA SER A 155 5.44 4.96 26.65
C SER A 155 5.25 6.28 27.40
N SER A 156 6.34 6.97 27.74
CA SER A 156 6.32 8.34 28.30
C SER A 156 6.23 9.41 27.22
N ASP A 157 6.61 9.07 25.97
CA ASP A 157 6.53 9.95 24.82
C ASP A 157 5.13 9.88 24.19
N ASN A 158 4.41 10.99 24.21
CA ASN A 158 3.00 11.03 23.80
C ASN A 158 2.74 10.89 22.29
N ASN A 159 3.76 10.72 21.45
CA ASN A 159 3.63 10.84 19.99
C ASN A 159 4.19 9.60 19.25
N LEU A 160 3.70 8.42 19.59
CA LEU A 160 3.95 7.19 18.84
C LEU A 160 2.95 7.05 17.69
N LEU A 161 3.38 6.54 16.53
CA LEU A 161 2.50 6.21 15.41
C LEU A 161 2.57 4.72 15.09
N PHE A 162 1.42 4.05 15.08
CA PHE A 162 1.27 2.69 14.59
C PHE A 162 0.66 2.73 13.19
N ILE A 163 1.29 2.08 12.21
CA ILE A 163 0.76 1.99 10.85
C ILE A 163 0.34 0.55 10.58
N LEU A 164 -0.96 0.31 10.51
CA LEU A 164 -1.60 -0.97 10.23
C LEU A 164 -1.93 -1.05 8.73
N ASP A 165 -0.99 -1.56 7.94
CA ASP A 165 -1.12 -1.61 6.47
C ASP A 165 -1.85 -2.88 6.02
N GLY A 166 -2.87 -2.73 5.17
CA GLY A 166 -3.56 -3.83 4.50
C GLY A 166 -4.62 -4.55 5.33
N LEU A 167 -5.57 -3.83 5.94
CA LEU A 167 -6.67 -4.43 6.71
C LEU A 167 -7.50 -5.44 5.89
N ASP A 168 -7.57 -5.29 4.57
CA ASP A 168 -8.19 -6.28 3.67
C ASP A 168 -7.49 -7.65 3.65
N GLU A 169 -6.27 -7.73 4.18
CA GLU A 169 -5.51 -8.97 4.34
C GLU A 169 -5.58 -9.50 5.78
N CYS A 170 -6.39 -8.91 6.66
CA CYS A 170 -6.46 -9.29 8.07
C CYS A 170 -7.23 -10.60 8.27
N HIS A 171 -6.60 -11.60 8.92
CA HIS A 171 -7.25 -12.83 9.35
C HIS A 171 -7.48 -12.89 10.87
N LEU A 172 -7.21 -11.79 11.57
CA LEU A 172 -7.40 -11.68 13.01
C LEU A 172 -8.87 -11.41 13.31
N SER A 173 -9.41 -12.09 14.32
CA SER A 173 -10.77 -11.85 14.81
C SER A 173 -10.78 -10.62 15.71
N LEU A 174 -10.75 -9.41 15.12
CA LEU A 174 -10.74 -8.14 15.83
C LEU A 174 -12.06 -7.91 16.61
N ASP A 175 -12.19 -8.51 17.79
CA ASP A 175 -13.39 -8.43 18.62
C ASP A 175 -13.43 -7.12 19.43
N PHE A 176 -14.08 -6.12 18.85
CA PHE A 176 -14.33 -4.85 19.53
C PHE A 176 -15.42 -4.94 20.62
N GLN A 177 -16.21 -6.01 20.68
CA GLN A 177 -17.21 -6.21 21.75
C GLN A 177 -16.62 -6.87 23.00
N SER A 178 -15.42 -7.46 22.88
CA SER A 178 -14.71 -8.05 24.02
C SER A 178 -14.51 -7.04 25.15
N ASN A 179 -14.78 -7.49 26.38
CA ASN A 179 -14.58 -6.74 27.62
C ASN A 179 -13.14 -6.85 28.16
N VAL A 180 -12.23 -7.54 27.45
CA VAL A 180 -10.83 -7.66 27.86
C VAL A 180 -10.16 -6.29 27.73
N ARG A 181 -9.66 -5.78 28.85
CA ARG A 181 -8.97 -4.49 28.95
C ARG A 181 -7.52 -4.70 29.34
N LEU A 182 -6.62 -4.38 28.41
CA LEU A 182 -5.18 -4.38 28.63
C LEU A 182 -4.69 -2.94 28.77
N CYS A 183 -3.92 -2.66 29.83
CA CYS A 183 -3.42 -1.31 30.10
C CYS A 183 -1.89 -1.26 30.17
N ASP A 184 -1.24 -2.39 30.44
CA ASP A 184 0.21 -2.49 30.47
C ASP A 184 0.74 -3.17 29.19
N ILE A 185 1.74 -2.54 28.60
CA ILE A 185 2.44 -2.99 27.39
C ILE A 185 3.15 -4.34 27.56
N SER A 186 3.36 -4.77 28.82
CA SER A 186 4.03 -6.00 29.22
C SER A 186 3.06 -7.18 29.39
N GLU A 187 1.75 -6.92 29.41
CA GLU A 187 0.74 -7.97 29.52
C GLU A 187 0.66 -8.79 28.24
N SER A 188 0.73 -10.13 28.38
CA SER A 188 0.68 -11.05 27.24
C SER A 188 -0.77 -11.35 26.85
N ALA A 189 -1.09 -11.20 25.57
CA ALA A 189 -2.39 -11.54 24.99
C ALA A 189 -2.23 -11.96 23.52
N SER A 190 -3.32 -12.42 22.92
CA SER A 190 -3.33 -12.70 21.47
C SER A 190 -3.22 -11.40 20.66
N VAL A 191 -2.72 -11.50 19.43
CA VAL A 191 -2.44 -10.32 18.58
C VAL A 191 -3.70 -9.49 18.31
N ASP A 192 -4.85 -10.12 18.10
CA ASP A 192 -6.14 -9.45 17.92
C ASP A 192 -6.55 -8.64 19.16
N VAL A 193 -6.33 -9.18 20.37
CA VAL A 193 -6.63 -8.49 21.64
C VAL A 193 -5.69 -7.29 21.84
N LEU A 194 -4.41 -7.42 21.48
CA LEU A 194 -3.46 -6.30 21.54
C LEU A 194 -3.88 -5.16 20.60
N LEU A 195 -4.20 -5.47 19.34
CA LEU A 195 -4.59 -4.48 18.34
C LEU A 195 -5.92 -3.80 18.68
N THR A 196 -6.92 -4.55 19.14
CA THR A 196 -8.21 -3.97 19.56
C THR A 196 -8.05 -3.07 20.79
N ASN A 197 -7.23 -3.46 21.78
CA ASN A 197 -6.95 -2.61 22.94
C ASN A 197 -6.13 -1.35 22.59
N LEU A 198 -5.22 -1.45 21.60
CA LEU A 198 -4.54 -0.30 21.04
C LEU A 198 -5.53 0.64 20.35
N MET A 199 -6.41 0.14 19.49
CA MET A 199 -7.42 0.97 18.81
C MET A 199 -8.44 1.59 19.77
N LYS A 200 -8.90 0.83 20.78
CA LYS A 200 -9.78 1.35 21.86
C LYS A 200 -9.10 2.40 22.74
N GLY A 201 -7.78 2.51 22.71
CA GLY A 201 -7.01 3.42 23.56
C GLY A 201 -6.83 2.93 25.00
N ASN A 202 -7.06 1.64 25.26
CA ASN A 202 -6.72 1.03 26.54
C ASN A 202 -5.19 0.87 26.66
N LEU A 203 -4.54 0.46 25.57
CA LEU A 203 -3.09 0.49 25.41
C LEU A 203 -2.69 1.77 24.67
N LEU A 204 -1.71 2.49 25.22
CA LEU A 204 -1.12 3.70 24.62
C LEU A 204 -2.18 4.70 24.11
N PRO A 205 -2.96 5.32 25.02
CA PRO A 205 -4.09 6.19 24.66
C PRO A 205 -3.70 7.38 23.77
N SER A 206 -2.47 7.88 23.89
CA SER A 206 -1.97 9.01 23.08
C SER A 206 -1.39 8.60 21.72
N ALA A 207 -1.24 7.30 21.45
CA ALA A 207 -0.67 6.85 20.19
C ALA A 207 -1.59 7.13 19.00
N LEU A 208 -1.01 7.63 17.92
CA LEU A 208 -1.64 7.78 16.62
C LEU A 208 -1.69 6.43 15.91
N ILE A 209 -2.76 6.19 15.16
CA ILE A 209 -2.96 4.96 14.40
C ILE A 209 -3.37 5.32 12.98
N TRP A 210 -2.62 4.82 12.01
CA TRP A 210 -2.96 4.92 10.59
C TRP A 210 -3.25 3.54 10.04
N ILE A 211 -4.44 3.36 9.47
CA ILE A 211 -4.91 2.08 8.96
C ILE A 211 -5.17 2.22 7.47
N THR A 212 -4.67 1.32 6.64
CA THR A 212 -5.00 1.28 5.21
C THR A 212 -5.89 0.07 4.92
N SER A 213 -6.88 0.25 4.04
CA SER A 213 -7.81 -0.83 3.70
C SER A 213 -8.38 -0.66 2.29
N ARG A 214 -8.81 -1.75 1.67
CA ARG A 214 -9.85 -1.67 0.63
C ARG A 214 -11.20 -1.29 1.25
N PRO A 215 -12.10 -0.63 0.49
CA PRO A 215 -13.43 -0.26 0.99
C PRO A 215 -14.20 -1.45 1.58
N ALA A 216 -14.14 -2.63 0.94
CA ALA A 216 -14.87 -3.82 1.37
C ALA A 216 -14.47 -4.37 2.75
N ALA A 217 -13.25 -4.08 3.23
CA ALA A 217 -12.77 -4.53 4.54
C ALA A 217 -12.74 -3.41 5.59
N ALA A 218 -13.09 -2.18 5.21
CA ALA A 218 -13.06 -1.02 6.11
C ALA A 218 -13.97 -1.21 7.34
N ASP A 219 -15.09 -1.90 7.17
CA ASP A 219 -16.10 -2.12 8.21
C ASP A 219 -15.68 -3.16 9.26
N LEU A 220 -14.52 -3.82 9.08
CA LEU A 220 -13.91 -4.62 10.15
C LEU A 220 -13.55 -3.78 11.38
N ILE A 221 -13.43 -2.47 11.21
CA ILE A 221 -13.21 -1.51 12.30
C ILE A 221 -14.48 -0.67 12.46
N PRO A 222 -15.15 -0.73 13.63
CA PRO A 222 -16.33 0.09 13.88
C PRO A 222 -16.01 1.58 13.73
N SER A 223 -16.90 2.32 13.06
CA SER A 223 -16.71 3.75 12.76
C SER A 223 -16.57 4.63 14.00
N GLU A 224 -17.07 4.18 15.15
CA GLU A 224 -16.94 4.86 16.45
C GLU A 224 -15.48 4.96 16.93
N TYR A 225 -14.59 4.10 16.46
CA TYR A 225 -13.15 4.16 16.77
C TYR A 225 -12.34 4.96 15.74
N VAL A 226 -12.94 5.38 14.62
CA VAL A 226 -12.23 6.06 13.54
C VAL A 226 -12.50 7.57 13.61
N ASP A 227 -11.46 8.36 13.80
CA ASP A 227 -11.61 9.82 13.90
C ASP A 227 -11.74 10.49 12.54
N ARG A 228 -11.04 9.96 11.54
CA ARG A 228 -11.00 10.46 10.18
C ARG A 228 -10.94 9.32 9.17
N VAL A 229 -11.73 9.42 8.12
CA VAL A 229 -11.64 8.56 6.93
C VAL A 229 -11.01 9.37 5.81
N THR A 230 -10.04 8.79 5.11
CA THR A 230 -9.48 9.38 3.89
C THR A 230 -9.58 8.39 2.73
N GLU A 231 -9.58 8.88 1.50
CA GLU A 231 -9.60 8.04 0.32
C GLU A 231 -8.45 8.39 -0.62
N VAL A 232 -7.67 7.38 -1.03
CA VAL A 232 -6.68 7.52 -2.09
C VAL A 232 -7.39 7.39 -3.42
N ARG A 233 -7.45 8.49 -4.17
CA ARG A 233 -8.09 8.55 -5.48
C ARG A 233 -7.14 8.14 -6.62
N GLY A 234 -5.82 8.08 -6.41
CA GLY A 234 -4.86 7.74 -7.47
C GLY A 234 -4.31 8.98 -8.20
N PHE A 235 -3.95 8.82 -9.48
CA PHE A 235 -3.33 9.87 -10.29
C PHE A 235 -4.34 10.67 -11.12
N SER A 236 -4.28 11.98 -10.98
CA SER A 236 -4.80 12.96 -11.93
C SER A 236 -3.96 12.96 -13.21
N ASP A 237 -4.50 13.56 -14.27
CA ASP A 237 -3.81 13.63 -15.57
C ASP A 237 -2.40 14.24 -15.52
N PRO A 238 -2.14 15.34 -14.78
CA PRO A 238 -0.78 15.84 -14.58
C PRO A 238 0.13 14.84 -13.84
N GLN A 239 -0.38 14.16 -12.81
CA GLN A 239 0.36 13.17 -12.03
C GLN A 239 0.72 11.94 -12.87
N LYS A 240 -0.15 11.52 -13.80
CA LYS A 240 0.18 10.45 -14.76
C LYS A 240 1.42 10.79 -15.56
N GLU A 241 1.46 11.99 -16.14
CA GLU A 241 2.63 12.44 -16.91
C GLU A 241 3.89 12.58 -16.07
N GLU A 242 3.75 13.12 -14.86
CA GLU A 242 4.86 13.26 -13.91
C GLU A 242 5.48 11.89 -13.60
N TYR A 243 4.65 10.88 -13.31
CA TYR A 243 5.10 9.53 -13.03
C TYR A 243 5.94 8.97 -14.19
N PHE A 244 5.44 9.03 -15.43
CA PHE A 244 6.18 8.51 -16.58
C PHE A 244 7.49 9.27 -16.83
N LYS A 245 7.50 10.59 -16.66
CA LYS A 245 8.72 11.42 -16.81
C LYS A 245 9.75 11.15 -15.72
N LYS A 246 9.33 10.79 -14.51
CA LYS A 246 10.21 10.40 -13.40
C LYS A 246 10.75 8.98 -13.56
N ARG A 247 9.88 8.04 -13.94
CA ARG A 247 10.21 6.61 -14.04
C ARG A 247 11.08 6.27 -15.24
N ILE A 248 10.94 7.00 -16.36
CA ILE A 248 11.64 6.73 -17.61
C ILE A 248 12.71 7.79 -17.82
N ARG A 249 13.98 7.36 -17.80
CA ARG A 249 15.14 8.27 -17.87
C ARG A 249 15.26 8.98 -19.22
N ASP A 250 14.87 8.31 -20.31
CA ASP A 250 14.85 8.92 -21.65
C ASP A 250 13.57 9.76 -21.83
N HIS A 251 13.73 11.09 -21.80
CA HIS A 251 12.63 12.03 -22.00
C HIS A 251 11.91 11.91 -23.34
N SER A 252 12.62 11.52 -24.41
CA SER A 252 12.02 11.32 -25.72
C SER A 252 11.12 10.08 -25.74
N LEU A 253 11.59 9.00 -25.10
CA LEU A 253 10.83 7.76 -24.91
C LEU A 253 9.62 7.98 -24.01
N ALA A 254 9.81 8.66 -22.88
CA ALA A 254 8.71 9.03 -21.97
C ALA A 254 7.61 9.81 -22.69
N THR A 255 7.99 10.78 -23.53
CA THR A 255 7.04 11.58 -24.32
C THR A 255 6.29 10.72 -25.34
N LYS A 256 6.97 9.80 -26.03
CA LYS A 256 6.33 8.85 -26.96
C LYS A 256 5.32 7.96 -26.24
N ILE A 257 5.68 7.43 -25.08
CA ILE A 257 4.83 6.58 -24.25
C ILE A 257 3.58 7.33 -23.79
N ILE A 258 3.74 8.54 -23.24
CA ILE A 258 2.62 9.39 -22.83
C ILE A 258 1.70 9.67 -24.01
N THR A 259 2.26 9.96 -25.19
CA THR A 259 1.49 10.22 -26.41
C THR A 259 0.69 8.98 -26.85
N HIS A 260 1.32 7.80 -26.82
CA HIS A 260 0.63 6.53 -27.12
C HIS A 260 -0.51 6.26 -26.14
N LEU A 261 -0.25 6.39 -24.84
CA LEU A 261 -1.28 6.19 -23.81
C LEU A 261 -2.46 7.13 -24.03
N LYS A 262 -2.22 8.43 -24.26
CA LYS A 262 -3.28 9.40 -24.57
C LYS A 262 -4.08 9.06 -25.83
N SER A 263 -3.46 8.40 -26.81
CA SER A 263 -4.17 7.93 -28.02
C SER A 263 -5.12 6.76 -27.74
N SER A 264 -4.87 5.99 -26.68
CA SER A 264 -5.73 4.88 -26.24
C SER A 264 -6.51 5.26 -24.98
N ARG A 265 -7.76 5.68 -25.17
CA ARG A 265 -8.65 6.09 -24.07
C ARG A 265 -8.72 5.07 -22.93
N SER A 266 -8.81 3.78 -23.24
CA SER A 266 -8.89 2.73 -22.22
C SER A 266 -7.60 2.65 -21.38
N LEU A 267 -6.42 2.65 -22.02
CA LEU A 267 -5.16 2.56 -21.30
C LEU A 267 -4.91 3.82 -20.45
N TYR A 268 -5.24 5.00 -20.99
CA TYR A 268 -5.07 6.26 -20.28
C TYR A 268 -5.99 6.41 -19.05
N ILE A 269 -7.23 5.92 -19.13
CA ILE A 269 -8.16 5.88 -17.98
C ILE A 269 -7.59 4.96 -16.90
N MET A 270 -7.10 3.78 -17.28
CA MET A 270 -6.55 2.81 -16.32
C MET A 270 -5.30 3.31 -15.61
N CYS A 271 -4.48 4.15 -16.26
CA CYS A 271 -3.34 4.85 -15.65
C CYS A 271 -3.75 5.82 -14.52
N HIS A 272 -5.04 5.97 -14.22
CA HIS A 272 -5.46 6.56 -12.95
C HIS A 272 -4.95 5.75 -11.74
N ILE A 273 -4.81 4.43 -11.87
CA ILE A 273 -4.27 3.58 -10.82
C ILE A 273 -2.75 3.43 -11.05
N PRO A 274 -1.90 3.77 -10.07
CA PRO A 274 -0.45 3.75 -10.22
C PRO A 274 0.14 2.40 -10.66
N VAL A 275 -0.43 1.26 -10.21
CA VAL A 275 0.04 -0.06 -10.66
C VAL A 275 -0.07 -0.23 -12.19
N PHE A 276 -1.10 0.34 -12.82
CA PHE A 276 -1.24 0.31 -14.27
C PHE A 276 -0.26 1.25 -14.96
N CYS A 277 0.11 2.38 -14.35
CA CYS A 277 1.21 3.20 -14.86
C CYS A 277 2.52 2.43 -14.85
N TRP A 278 2.82 1.70 -13.78
CA TRP A 278 4.02 0.88 -13.67
C TRP A 278 4.08 -0.24 -14.70
N ILE A 279 2.99 -1.02 -14.84
CA ILE A 279 2.86 -2.05 -15.90
C ILE A 279 3.04 -1.41 -17.28
N SER A 280 2.42 -0.26 -17.51
CA SER A 280 2.48 0.43 -18.80
C SER A 280 3.87 0.95 -19.12
N ALA A 281 4.56 1.53 -18.13
CA ALA A 281 5.94 1.98 -18.28
C ALA A 281 6.83 0.79 -18.63
N THR A 282 6.73 -0.31 -17.86
CA THR A 282 7.54 -1.52 -18.07
C THR A 282 7.35 -2.11 -19.47
N VAL A 283 6.10 -2.31 -19.90
CA VAL A 283 5.78 -2.91 -21.20
C VAL A 283 6.18 -2.01 -22.37
N LEU A 284 5.85 -0.72 -22.28
CA LEU A 284 6.09 0.20 -23.40
C LEU A 284 7.56 0.62 -23.49
N GLU A 285 8.28 0.66 -22.37
CA GLU A 285 9.74 0.88 -22.37
C GLU A 285 10.45 -0.29 -23.07
N ASP A 286 10.09 -1.53 -22.76
CA ASP A 286 10.65 -2.74 -23.41
C ASP A 286 10.37 -2.71 -24.93
N ILE A 287 9.09 -2.63 -25.34
CA ILE A 287 8.68 -2.67 -26.76
C ILE A 287 9.27 -1.52 -27.60
N LEU A 288 9.31 -0.30 -27.06
CA LEU A 288 9.78 0.87 -27.82
C LEU A 288 11.29 1.06 -27.76
N SER A 289 11.99 0.34 -26.88
CA SER A 289 13.45 0.31 -26.83
C SER A 289 14.04 -0.72 -27.80
N GLU A 290 13.30 -1.78 -28.12
CA GLU A 290 13.68 -2.75 -29.13
C GLU A 290 13.48 -2.18 -30.54
N THR A 291 14.43 -2.41 -31.45
CA THR A 291 14.40 -1.88 -32.82
C THR A 291 13.44 -2.62 -33.75
N GLU A 292 12.82 -3.70 -33.29
CA GLU A 292 11.84 -4.46 -34.06
C GLU A 292 10.45 -3.85 -33.95
N SER A 293 9.72 -3.85 -35.08
CA SER A 293 8.38 -3.28 -35.18
C SER A 293 7.32 -4.16 -34.51
N GLU A 294 7.49 -4.50 -33.24
CA GLU A 294 6.44 -5.17 -32.49
C GLU A 294 5.21 -4.25 -32.37
N LYS A 295 4.02 -4.85 -32.48
CA LYS A 295 2.76 -4.12 -32.47
C LYS A 295 2.50 -3.59 -31.06
N ILE A 296 2.48 -2.27 -30.91
CA ILE A 296 2.22 -1.63 -29.60
C ILE A 296 0.83 -2.05 -29.07
N PRO A 297 0.74 -2.55 -27.83
CA PRO A 297 -0.52 -2.99 -27.21
C PRO A 297 -1.52 -1.83 -27.13
N LYS A 298 -2.78 -2.15 -27.46
CA LYS A 298 -3.91 -1.20 -27.46
C LYS A 298 -4.95 -1.55 -26.40
N THR A 299 -5.01 -2.81 -25.99
CA THR A 299 -5.97 -3.34 -25.01
C THR A 299 -5.29 -3.74 -23.70
N LEU A 300 -6.07 -3.84 -22.62
CA LEU A 300 -5.57 -4.30 -21.32
C LEU A 300 -5.09 -5.75 -21.37
N THR A 301 -5.80 -6.61 -22.09
CA THR A 301 -5.40 -8.02 -22.26
C THR A 301 -4.05 -8.11 -22.97
N GLU A 302 -3.83 -7.32 -24.02
CA GLU A 302 -2.53 -7.24 -24.68
C GLU A 302 -1.46 -6.74 -23.69
N MET A 303 -1.71 -5.66 -22.93
CA MET A 303 -0.78 -5.15 -21.91
C MET A 303 -0.35 -6.22 -20.91
N TYR A 304 -1.30 -6.96 -20.32
CA TYR A 304 -0.99 -8.03 -19.37
C TYR A 304 -0.29 -9.22 -20.02
N THR A 305 -0.63 -9.55 -21.27
CA THR A 305 0.03 -10.63 -22.03
C THR A 305 1.51 -10.29 -22.26
N TYR A 306 1.79 -9.06 -22.70
CA TYR A 306 3.16 -8.56 -22.86
C TYR A 306 3.90 -8.50 -21.53
N PHE A 307 3.24 -8.02 -20.48
CA PHE A 307 3.84 -7.98 -19.14
C PHE A 307 4.25 -9.38 -18.65
N LEU A 308 3.37 -10.39 -18.80
CA LEU A 308 3.67 -11.79 -18.47
C LEU A 308 4.82 -12.37 -19.29
N ARG A 309 4.90 -12.04 -20.60
CA ARG A 309 6.04 -12.42 -21.45
C ARG A 309 7.34 -11.83 -20.91
N ILE A 310 7.36 -10.55 -20.56
CA ILE A 310 8.52 -9.89 -19.95
C ILE A 310 8.92 -10.58 -18.64
N GLN A 311 7.95 -10.87 -17.74
CA GLN A 311 8.24 -11.60 -16.49
C GLN A 311 8.89 -12.96 -16.74
N THR A 312 8.37 -13.70 -17.73
CA THR A 312 8.84 -15.05 -18.05
C THR A 312 10.25 -14.99 -18.62
N ASN A 313 10.54 -14.03 -19.50
CA ASN A 313 11.89 -13.79 -20.03
C ASN A 313 12.90 -13.43 -18.93
N ILE A 314 12.54 -12.53 -18.01
CA ILE A 314 13.40 -12.17 -16.86
C ILE A 314 13.73 -13.39 -16.01
N ARG A 315 12.75 -14.27 -15.81
CA ARG A 315 12.96 -15.51 -15.06
C ARG A 315 13.97 -16.42 -15.77
N HIS A 316 13.88 -16.59 -17.09
CA HIS A 316 14.85 -17.38 -17.85
C HIS A 316 16.28 -16.86 -17.78
N GLU A 317 16.46 -15.54 -17.68
CA GLU A 317 17.79 -14.95 -17.48
C GLU A 317 18.36 -15.27 -16.09
N LYS A 318 17.50 -15.57 -15.11
CA LYS A 318 17.88 -15.89 -13.71
C LYS A 318 18.00 -17.39 -13.44
N ASP A 319 17.10 -18.19 -14.00
CA ASP A 319 17.06 -19.66 -13.89
C ASP A 319 17.41 -20.26 -15.26
N TYR A 320 18.55 -20.95 -15.35
CA TYR A 320 19.01 -21.70 -16.53
C TYR A 320 18.13 -22.94 -16.83
N GLU A 321 16.81 -22.85 -16.76
CA GLU A 321 15.88 -23.96 -17.04
C GLU A 321 14.87 -23.67 -18.19
N ASN A 322 14.53 -24.76 -18.88
CA ASN A 322 13.83 -24.86 -20.18
C ASN A 322 12.44 -24.20 -20.26
N GLN A 323 12.15 -23.59 -21.42
CA GLN A 323 10.87 -22.96 -21.83
C GLN A 323 9.62 -23.86 -21.77
N GLU A 324 9.77 -25.19 -21.78
CA GLU A 324 8.62 -26.12 -21.69
C GLU A 324 7.97 -26.11 -20.29
N LYS A 325 8.71 -25.70 -19.24
CA LYS A 325 8.19 -25.64 -17.86
C LYS A 325 7.28 -24.44 -17.60
N ASP A 326 7.34 -23.36 -18.39
CA ASP A 326 6.62 -22.13 -18.07
C ASP A 326 5.12 -22.20 -18.35
N LYS A 327 4.71 -22.86 -19.43
CA LYS A 327 3.27 -23.03 -19.72
C LYS A 327 2.57 -23.83 -18.61
N ASP A 328 3.19 -24.92 -18.17
CA ASP A 328 2.67 -25.73 -17.08
C ASP A 328 2.70 -24.97 -15.75
N MET A 329 3.77 -24.23 -15.47
CA MET A 329 3.85 -23.38 -14.27
C MET A 329 2.78 -22.28 -14.26
N ILE A 330 2.64 -21.52 -15.35
CA ILE A 330 1.63 -20.46 -15.46
C ILE A 330 0.23 -21.05 -15.26
N LEU A 331 -0.04 -22.22 -15.83
CA LEU A 331 -1.32 -22.92 -15.64
C LEU A 331 -1.53 -23.32 -14.17
N LYS A 332 -0.51 -23.86 -13.50
CA LYS A 332 -0.56 -24.23 -12.07
C LYS A 332 -0.79 -23.01 -11.17
N LEU A 333 -0.05 -21.93 -11.40
CA LEU A 333 -0.22 -20.65 -10.68
C LEU A 333 -1.62 -20.08 -10.92
N GLY A 334 -2.09 -20.09 -12.17
CA GLY A 334 -3.45 -19.66 -12.51
C GLY A 334 -4.53 -20.51 -11.82
N LYS A 335 -4.33 -21.83 -11.75
CA LYS A 335 -5.23 -22.75 -11.04
C LYS A 335 -5.25 -22.46 -9.54
N LEU A 336 -4.10 -22.29 -8.91
CA LEU A 336 -4.00 -21.97 -7.49
C LEU A 336 -4.68 -20.62 -7.18
N ALA A 337 -4.39 -19.59 -7.99
CA ALA A 337 -5.00 -18.28 -7.85
C ALA A 337 -6.53 -18.36 -7.97
N PHE A 338 -7.05 -19.10 -8.95
CA PHE A 338 -8.49 -19.31 -9.12
C PHE A 338 -9.13 -19.99 -7.88
N GLN A 339 -8.52 -21.07 -7.39
CA GLN A 339 -9.02 -21.82 -6.23
C GLN A 339 -9.03 -21.00 -4.94
N GLN A 340 -8.03 -20.14 -4.73
CA GLN A 340 -7.99 -19.26 -3.56
C GLN A 340 -8.99 -18.12 -3.69
N LEU A 341 -9.15 -17.54 -4.89
CA LEU A 341 -10.17 -16.53 -5.15
C LEU A 341 -11.59 -17.06 -4.92
N GLU A 342 -11.90 -18.31 -5.29
CA GLU A 342 -13.19 -18.94 -4.99
C GLU A 342 -13.46 -19.07 -3.47
N LYS A 343 -12.39 -19.20 -2.67
CA LYS A 343 -12.46 -19.23 -1.20
C LYS A 343 -12.47 -17.83 -0.57
N GLY A 344 -12.33 -16.77 -1.37
CA GLY A 344 -12.17 -15.39 -0.87
C GLY A 344 -10.77 -15.10 -0.33
N ASN A 345 -9.79 -15.98 -0.55
CA ASN A 345 -8.42 -15.82 -0.09
C ASN A 345 -7.59 -15.08 -1.16
N VAL A 346 -6.91 -14.01 -0.76
CA VAL A 346 -6.03 -13.22 -1.63
C VAL A 346 -4.54 -13.38 -1.28
N MET A 347 -4.25 -14.14 -0.23
CA MET A 347 -2.91 -14.45 0.27
C MET A 347 -2.62 -15.94 0.12
N PHE A 348 -1.36 -16.26 -0.17
CA PHE A 348 -0.86 -17.64 -0.30
C PHE A 348 0.18 -17.90 0.78
N TYR A 349 0.13 -19.07 1.39
CA TYR A 349 1.12 -19.57 2.35
C TYR A 349 1.86 -20.76 1.75
N GLU A 350 2.96 -21.17 2.37
CA GLU A 350 3.74 -22.34 1.93
C GLU A 350 2.88 -23.62 1.87
N GLU A 351 1.85 -23.69 2.71
CA GLU A 351 0.87 -24.78 2.76
C GLU A 351 -0.08 -24.81 1.54
N ASP A 352 -0.21 -23.68 0.81
CA ASP A 352 -1.06 -23.55 -0.37
C ASP A 352 -0.32 -23.89 -1.69
N LEU A 353 1.02 -23.93 -1.66
CA LEU A 353 1.91 -24.17 -2.80
C LEU A 353 2.17 -25.67 -2.99
#